data_AF-A0A957S1G4-F1
#
_entry.id   AF-A0A957S1G4-F1
#
_cell.length_a   1.000
_cell.length_b   1.000
_cell.length_c   1.000
_cell.angle_alpha   90.00
_cell.angle_beta   90.00
_cell.angle_gamma   90.00
#
_symmetry.space_group_name_H-M   'P 1'
#
loop_
_entity.id
_entity.type
_entity.pdbx_description
1 polymer ?
#
loop_
_entity_poly.entity_id
_entity_poly.type
_entity_poly.pdbx_seq_one_letter_code
_entity_poly.pdbx_strand_id
1 'polypeptide(L)'
;AGPPALARFAGGAPLNTDDHPVVAYDAPRITYAPDSLPRDRLIALLHDVEISPDELLVTPYDPVWASQLPAYWAARNRFIEVGRDVQPTADVRRMLAQVREPLLSVLHTSPEFRPAYDPLLRMAIALGRTDPGAARALLFELQAAQPAWSEATQVLRSLSGTSP
;
A
#
# COMPACT_ATOMS: atom_id res chain seq x y z
N ALA A 1 8.42 -10.50 8.86
CA ALA A 1 9.68 -10.82 9.54
C ALA A 1 9.74 -12.33 9.74
N GLY A 2 10.63 -13.00 9.01
CA GLY A 2 10.86 -14.43 9.19
C GLY A 2 11.75 -14.69 10.40
N PRO A 3 11.83 -15.93 10.93
CA PRO A 3 12.72 -16.26 12.03
C PRO A 3 14.18 -15.78 11.81
N PRO A 4 14.80 -15.95 10.63
CA PRO A 4 16.16 -15.48 10.38
C PRO A 4 16.28 -13.95 10.41
N ALA A 5 15.31 -13.24 9.83
CA ALA A 5 15.30 -11.77 9.81
C ALA A 5 15.11 -11.20 11.23
N LEU A 6 14.23 -11.81 12.03
CA LEU A 6 14.05 -11.45 13.44
C LEU A 6 15.31 -11.73 14.26
N ALA A 7 15.96 -12.87 14.06
CA ALA A 7 17.21 -13.19 14.73
C ALA A 7 18.32 -12.19 14.36
N ARG A 8 18.43 -11.78 13.09
CA ARG A 8 19.36 -10.74 12.65
C ARG A 8 19.04 -9.38 13.28
N PHE A 9 17.76 -8.99 13.29
CA PHE A 9 17.31 -7.73 13.86
C PHE A 9 17.55 -7.65 15.37
N ALA A 10 17.25 -8.73 16.11
CA ALA A 10 17.53 -8.83 17.54
C ALA A 10 19.04 -8.92 17.82
N GLY A 11 19.80 -9.52 16.89
CA GLY A 11 21.25 -9.64 16.99
C GLY A 11 21.68 -10.21 18.34
N GLY A 12 22.65 -9.53 18.97
CA GLY A 12 23.09 -9.80 20.34
C GLY A 12 22.49 -8.87 21.39
N ALA A 13 21.31 -8.28 21.11
CA ALA A 13 20.65 -7.41 22.08
C ALA A 13 20.46 -8.18 23.40
N PRO A 14 20.80 -7.56 24.55
CA PRO A 14 20.63 -8.22 25.83
C PRO A 14 19.15 -8.59 26.00
N LEU A 15 18.91 -9.74 26.61
CA LEU A 15 17.56 -10.13 27.02
C LEU A 15 16.97 -8.99 27.85
N ASN A 16 15.75 -8.56 27.51
CA ASN A 16 15.05 -7.58 28.33
C ASN A 16 14.70 -8.23 29.67
N THR A 17 15.52 -7.96 30.69
CA THR A 17 15.34 -8.44 32.08
C THR A 17 14.77 -7.36 32.99
N ASP A 18 14.32 -6.24 32.43
CA ASP A 18 13.77 -5.13 33.22
C ASP A 18 12.29 -5.38 33.55
N ASP A 19 12.04 -5.79 34.79
CA ASP A 19 10.69 -5.94 35.37
C ASP A 19 10.16 -4.61 35.96
N HIS A 20 10.97 -3.54 35.96
CA HIS A 20 10.63 -2.24 36.57
C HIS A 20 11.10 -1.06 35.68
N PRO A 21 10.38 -0.75 34.60
CA PRO A 21 10.78 0.32 33.70
C PRO A 21 10.80 1.67 34.41
N VAL A 22 12.00 2.17 34.71
CA VAL A 22 12.20 3.55 35.15
C VAL A 22 12.40 4.41 33.91
N VAL A 23 11.38 5.17 33.53
CA VAL A 23 11.48 6.16 32.46
C VAL A 23 12.32 7.33 32.96
N ALA A 24 13.61 7.36 32.61
CA ALA A 24 14.41 8.56 32.73
C ALA A 24 13.89 9.59 31.70
N TYR A 25 13.45 10.76 32.17
CA TYR A 25 12.91 11.82 31.30
C TYR A 25 13.96 12.45 30.37
N ASP A 26 15.24 12.11 30.51
CA ASP A 26 16.31 12.52 29.61
C ASP A 26 16.44 11.54 28.46
N ALA A 27 15.52 11.61 27.49
CA ALA A 27 15.74 10.92 26.23
C ALA A 27 16.87 11.64 25.48
N PRO A 28 17.86 10.90 24.94
CA PRO A 28 18.94 11.47 24.14
C PRO A 28 18.42 12.44 23.07
N ARG A 29 19.17 13.51 22.71
CA ARG A 29 18.74 14.49 21.69
C ARG A 29 18.27 13.84 20.38
N ILE A 30 18.89 12.72 19.99
CA ILE A 30 18.52 11.95 18.79
C ILE A 30 17.07 11.43 18.85
N THR A 31 16.48 11.26 20.03
CA THR A 31 15.07 10.89 20.23
C THR A 31 14.12 12.03 19.86
N TYR A 32 14.52 13.29 20.06
CA TYR A 32 13.68 14.47 19.85
C TYR A 32 14.05 15.32 18.63
N ALA A 33 15.27 15.17 18.11
CA ALA A 33 15.77 15.82 16.89
C ALA A 33 16.51 14.80 16.01
N PRO A 34 15.80 13.79 15.47
CA PRO A 34 16.43 12.78 14.62
C PRO A 34 16.78 13.34 13.24
N ASP A 35 17.86 12.84 12.65
CA ASP A 35 18.35 13.23 11.31
C ASP A 35 17.46 12.72 10.16
N SER A 36 16.43 11.92 10.47
CA SER A 36 15.49 11.35 9.51
C SER A 36 14.05 11.52 9.97
N LEU A 37 13.10 11.45 9.02
CA LEU A 37 11.69 11.54 9.35
C LEU A 37 11.18 10.18 9.85
N PRO A 38 10.13 10.12 10.70
CA PRO A 38 9.60 8.85 11.20
C PRO A 38 9.24 7.85 10.08
N ARG A 39 8.69 8.35 8.96
CA ARG A 39 8.39 7.50 7.79
C ARG A 39 9.64 6.89 7.16
N ASP A 40 10.76 7.61 7.16
CA ASP A 40 12.00 7.12 6.55
C ASP A 40 12.57 5.97 7.36
N ARG A 41 12.54 6.08 8.69
CA ARG A 41 12.93 5.00 9.59
C ARG A 41 12.03 3.78 9.47
N LEU A 42 10.71 4.00 9.36
CA LEU A 42 9.76 2.91 9.18
C LEU A 42 10.03 2.15 7.87
N ILE A 43 10.22 2.86 6.75
CA ILE A 43 10.52 2.24 5.46
C ILE A 43 11.85 1.47 5.52
N ALA A 44 12.89 2.07 6.10
CA ALA A 44 14.17 1.40 6.29
C ALA A 44 14.04 0.11 7.12
N LEU A 45 13.25 0.13 8.21
CA LEU A 45 12.98 -1.05 9.01
C LEU A 45 12.22 -2.13 8.22
N LEU A 46 11.22 -1.74 7.43
CA LEU A 46 10.46 -2.68 6.61
C LEU A 46 11.32 -3.34 5.52
N HIS A 47 12.33 -2.63 5.00
CA HIS A 47 13.32 -3.18 4.07
C HIS A 47 14.31 -4.12 4.73
N ASP A 48 14.67 -3.91 6.01
CA ASP A 48 15.61 -4.78 6.73
C ASP A 48 14.95 -6.08 7.23
N VAL A 49 13.64 -6.05 7.45
CA VAL A 49 12.89 -7.12 8.08
C VAL A 49 11.99 -7.85 7.06
N GLU A 50 12.64 -8.68 6.25
CA GLU A 50 11.99 -9.48 5.22
C GLU A 50 11.48 -10.84 5.75
N ILE A 51 10.67 -11.50 4.94
CA ILE A 51 10.17 -12.85 5.16
C ILE A 51 9.86 -13.47 3.80
N SER A 52 10.34 -14.68 3.55
CA SER A 52 9.95 -15.43 2.36
C SER A 52 8.49 -15.90 2.49
N PRO A 53 7.70 -15.92 1.39
CA PRO A 53 6.39 -16.56 1.37
C PRO A 53 6.40 -17.98 1.95
N ASP A 54 7.45 -18.76 1.67
CA ASP A 54 7.59 -20.15 2.16
C ASP A 54 7.78 -20.23 3.68
N GLU A 55 8.26 -19.16 4.32
CA GLU A 55 8.39 -19.08 5.78
C GLU A 55 7.04 -18.79 6.48
N LEU A 56 6.03 -18.33 5.72
CA LEU A 56 4.66 -18.12 6.24
C LEU A 56 3.74 -19.31 5.98
N LEU A 57 3.92 -20.02 4.87
CA LEU A 57 3.02 -21.07 4.45
C LEU A 57 3.31 -22.37 5.21
N VAL A 58 2.45 -22.67 6.19
CA VAL A 58 2.47 -24.00 6.86
C VAL A 58 1.85 -25.03 5.92
N THR A 59 2.53 -26.15 5.70
CA THR A 59 2.05 -27.23 4.85
C THR A 59 0.94 -28.05 5.53
N PRO A 60 -0.06 -28.54 4.77
CA PRO A 60 -0.32 -28.25 3.35
C PRO A 60 -1.04 -26.91 3.13
N TYR A 61 -0.74 -26.23 2.02
CA TYR A 61 -1.37 -24.96 1.63
C TYR A 61 -2.01 -25.06 0.24
N ASP A 62 -2.94 -24.14 -0.05
CA ASP A 62 -3.60 -24.01 -1.35
C ASP A 62 -2.57 -23.63 -2.45
N PRO A 63 -2.41 -24.45 -3.52
CA PRO A 63 -1.49 -24.16 -4.60
C PRO A 63 -1.77 -22.84 -5.33
N VAL A 64 -3.05 -22.45 -5.42
CA VAL A 64 -3.45 -21.18 -6.06
C VAL A 64 -2.92 -20.02 -5.24
N TRP A 65 -3.17 -20.04 -3.93
CA TRP A 65 -2.69 -19.00 -3.02
C TRP A 65 -1.16 -18.89 -3.01
N ALA A 66 -0.45 -20.02 -2.99
CA ALA A 66 1.01 -20.03 -3.03
C ALA A 66 1.57 -19.39 -4.30
N SER A 67 0.89 -19.55 -5.44
CA SER A 67 1.29 -18.92 -6.70
C SER A 67 1.00 -17.41 -6.75
N GLN A 68 -0.02 -16.94 -6.04
CA GLN A 68 -0.45 -15.53 -6.01
C GLN A 68 0.27 -14.69 -4.96
N LEU A 69 0.66 -15.31 -3.84
CA LEU A 69 1.23 -14.62 -2.68
C LEU A 69 2.47 -13.77 -3.01
N PRO A 70 3.45 -14.22 -3.83
CA PRO A 70 4.60 -13.38 -4.19
C PRO A 70 4.20 -12.09 -4.92
N ALA A 71 3.26 -12.19 -5.87
CA ALA A 71 2.77 -11.04 -6.62
C ALA A 71 2.01 -10.05 -5.72
N TYR A 72 1.15 -10.58 -4.84
CA TYR A 72 0.45 -9.78 -3.83
C TYR A 72 1.41 -9.05 -2.89
N TRP A 73 2.48 -9.73 -2.47
CA TRP A 73 3.49 -9.13 -1.60
C TRP A 73 4.28 -8.03 -2.29
N ALA A 74 4.70 -8.26 -3.54
CA ALA A 74 5.37 -7.24 -4.35
C ALA A 74 4.48 -6.00 -4.52
N ALA A 75 3.19 -6.20 -4.81
CA ALA A 75 2.20 -5.13 -4.89
C ALA A 75 2.06 -4.37 -3.57
N ARG A 76 2.02 -5.07 -2.42
CA ARG A 76 1.98 -4.45 -1.08
C ARG A 76 3.21 -3.59 -0.82
N ASN A 77 4.41 -4.10 -1.08
CA ASN A 77 5.65 -3.35 -0.83
C ASN A 77 5.69 -2.10 -1.71
N ARG A 78 5.37 -2.24 -3.01
CA ARG A 78 5.29 -1.09 -3.92
C ARG A 78 4.25 -0.07 -3.47
N PHE A 79 3.09 -0.49 -3.02
CA PHE A 79 2.04 0.40 -2.51
C PHE A 79 2.51 1.22 -1.30
N ILE A 80 3.21 0.58 -0.35
CA ILE A 80 3.78 1.25 0.83
C ILE A 80 4.86 2.26 0.42
N GLU A 81 5.75 1.89 -0.50
CA GLU A 81 6.81 2.78 -1.00
C GLU A 81 6.24 3.99 -1.71
N VAL A 82 5.28 3.80 -2.60
CA VAL A 82 4.60 4.89 -3.31
C VAL A 82 3.91 5.82 -2.33
N GLY A 83 3.24 5.27 -1.32
CA GLY A 83 2.53 6.06 -0.30
C GLY A 83 3.43 6.93 0.56
N ARG A 84 4.74 6.64 0.64
CA ARG A 84 5.71 7.38 1.46
C ARG A 84 5.78 8.86 1.12
N ASP A 85 5.73 9.19 -0.16
CA ASP A 85 6.00 10.55 -0.67
C ASP A 85 4.74 11.30 -1.12
N VAL A 86 3.57 10.65 -1.04
CA VAL A 86 2.28 11.26 -1.35
C VAL A 86 2.01 12.42 -0.39
N GLN A 87 1.70 13.58 -0.95
CA GLN A 87 1.27 14.76 -0.22
C GLN A 87 -0.28 14.83 -0.22
N PRO A 88 -0.94 14.64 0.93
CA PRO A 88 -2.39 14.66 1.01
C PRO A 88 -2.96 16.00 0.57
N THR A 89 -4.03 15.94 -0.23
CA THR A 89 -4.75 17.12 -0.75
C THR A 89 -6.22 16.78 -0.91
N ALA A 90 -7.09 17.77 -0.70
CA ALA A 90 -8.53 17.65 -0.96
C ALA A 90 -8.86 17.76 -2.46
N ASP A 91 -7.94 18.30 -3.27
CA ASP A 91 -8.10 18.39 -4.72
C ASP A 91 -7.82 17.03 -5.36
N VAL A 92 -8.88 16.37 -5.85
CA VAL A 92 -8.82 15.06 -6.49
C VAL A 92 -7.92 15.03 -7.72
N ARG A 93 -7.83 16.11 -8.50
CA ARG A 93 -6.97 16.16 -9.68
C ARG A 93 -5.50 16.20 -9.27
N ARG A 94 -5.17 16.99 -8.24
CA ARG A 94 -3.81 17.01 -7.67
C ARG A 94 -3.44 15.71 -6.98
N MET A 95 -4.41 15.03 -6.34
CA MET A 95 -4.17 13.71 -5.78
C MET A 95 -3.89 12.69 -6.90
N LEU A 96 -4.75 12.62 -7.92
CA LEU A 96 -4.57 11.70 -9.05
C LEU A 96 -3.26 11.93 -9.81
N ALA A 97 -2.81 13.18 -9.93
CA ALA A 97 -1.51 13.49 -10.54
C ALA A 97 -0.32 12.84 -9.79
N GLN A 98 -0.45 12.58 -8.48
CA GLN A 98 0.58 11.92 -7.67
C GLN A 98 0.46 10.39 -7.72
N VAL A 99 -0.77 9.86 -7.70
CA VAL A 99 -0.98 8.44 -7.38
C VAL A 99 -1.51 7.58 -8.52
N ARG A 100 -2.01 8.16 -9.62
CA ARG A 100 -2.67 7.39 -10.70
C ARG A 100 -1.76 6.29 -11.25
N GLU A 101 -0.65 6.67 -11.88
CA GLU A 101 0.28 5.72 -12.49
C GLU A 101 0.88 4.76 -11.46
N PRO A 102 1.38 5.21 -10.29
CA PRO A 102 1.89 4.31 -9.28
C PRO A 102 0.88 3.25 -8.81
N LEU A 103 -0.39 3.62 -8.59
CA LEU A 103 -1.42 2.69 -8.14
C LEU A 103 -1.88 1.75 -9.27
N LEU A 104 -1.97 2.24 -10.51
CA LEU A 104 -2.24 1.37 -11.67
C LEU A 104 -1.10 0.34 -11.84
N SER A 105 0.16 0.74 -11.69
CA SER A 105 1.30 -0.18 -11.74
C SER A 105 1.24 -1.28 -10.65
N VAL A 106 0.76 -0.94 -9.45
CA VAL A 106 0.52 -1.93 -8.38
C VAL A 106 -0.56 -2.94 -8.81
N LEU A 107 -1.64 -2.49 -9.44
CA LEU A 107 -2.71 -3.38 -9.92
C LEU A 107 -2.26 -4.32 -11.05
N HIS A 108 -1.34 -3.87 -11.92
CA HIS A 108 -0.73 -4.75 -12.92
C HIS A 108 0.17 -5.81 -12.28
N THR A 109 0.73 -5.54 -11.10
CA THR A 109 1.57 -6.49 -10.35
C THR A 109 0.70 -7.55 -9.66
N SER A 110 -0.36 -7.12 -8.98
CA SER A 110 -1.33 -8.01 -8.35
C SER A 110 -2.76 -7.55 -8.66
N PRO A 111 -3.41 -8.23 -9.63
CA PRO A 111 -4.82 -8.04 -10.00
C PRO A 111 -5.78 -7.96 -8.80
N GLU A 112 -5.50 -8.76 -7.77
CA GLU A 112 -6.35 -8.92 -6.57
C GLU A 112 -6.16 -7.80 -5.54
N PHE A 113 -5.19 -6.89 -5.73
CA PHE A 113 -4.74 -5.94 -4.71
C PHE A 113 -5.67 -4.73 -4.57
N ARG A 114 -6.81 -4.95 -3.91
CA ARG A 114 -7.84 -3.95 -3.57
C ARG A 114 -7.32 -2.61 -3.05
N PRO A 115 -6.28 -2.54 -2.18
CA PRO A 115 -5.82 -1.26 -1.64
C PRO A 115 -5.36 -0.24 -2.69
N ALA A 116 -4.92 -0.67 -3.88
CA ALA A 116 -4.60 0.25 -4.97
C ALA A 116 -5.84 0.63 -5.82
N TYR A 117 -6.83 -0.25 -5.93
CA TYR A 117 -8.03 -0.04 -6.74
C TYR A 117 -9.05 0.86 -6.07
N ASP A 118 -9.38 0.60 -4.80
CA ASP A 118 -10.46 1.30 -4.11
C ASP A 118 -10.23 2.83 -4.05
N PRO A 119 -9.01 3.34 -3.81
CA PRO A 119 -8.74 4.78 -3.91
C PRO A 119 -8.95 5.33 -5.32
N LEU A 120 -8.48 4.64 -6.36
CA LEU A 120 -8.66 5.06 -7.75
C LEU A 120 -10.14 5.11 -8.13
N LEU A 121 -10.93 4.11 -7.73
CA LEU A 121 -12.37 4.08 -7.95
C LEU A 121 -13.06 5.25 -7.24
N ARG A 122 -12.74 5.50 -5.96
CA ARG A 122 -13.31 6.63 -5.19
C ARG A 122 -12.94 7.98 -5.81
N MET A 123 -11.70 8.15 -6.25
CA MET A 123 -11.26 9.37 -6.94
C MET A 123 -11.95 9.53 -8.29
N ALA A 124 -12.18 8.46 -9.05
CA ALA A 124 -12.95 8.52 -10.29
C ALA A 124 -14.40 8.99 -10.04
N ILE A 125 -15.05 8.46 -9.01
CA ILE A 125 -16.41 8.88 -8.59
C ILE A 125 -16.41 10.36 -8.19
N ALA A 126 -15.43 10.81 -7.39
CA ALA A 126 -15.32 12.19 -6.98
C ALA A 126 -15.07 13.13 -8.17
N LEU A 127 -14.20 12.73 -9.09
CA LEU A 127 -13.87 13.46 -10.31
C LEU A 127 -15.08 13.58 -11.24
N GLY A 128 -15.97 12.59 -11.28
CA GLY A 128 -17.17 12.59 -12.12
C GLY A 128 -18.12 13.77 -11.88
N ARG A 129 -18.03 14.43 -10.72
CA ARG A 129 -18.83 15.64 -10.41
C ARG A 129 -18.32 16.91 -11.11
N THR A 130 -17.02 16.95 -11.41
CA THR A 130 -16.35 18.14 -11.97
C THR A 130 -15.81 17.91 -13.37
N ASP A 131 -15.49 16.66 -13.71
CA ASP A 131 -14.90 16.26 -14.98
C ASP A 131 -15.35 14.83 -15.35
N PRO A 132 -16.54 14.68 -15.96
CA PRO A 132 -17.06 13.39 -16.38
C PRO A 132 -16.18 12.70 -17.43
N GLY A 133 -15.41 13.47 -18.23
CA GLY A 133 -14.53 12.91 -19.26
C GLY A 133 -13.33 12.20 -18.63
N ALA A 134 -12.62 12.89 -17.74
CA ALA A 134 -11.48 12.31 -17.03
C ALA A 134 -11.90 11.17 -16.09
N ALA A 135 -13.08 11.26 -15.46
CA ALA A 135 -13.64 10.17 -14.67
C ALA A 135 -13.87 8.91 -15.50
N ARG A 136 -14.48 9.03 -16.69
CA ARG A 136 -14.69 7.89 -17.61
C ARG A 136 -13.37 7.28 -18.06
N ALA A 137 -12.37 8.10 -18.41
CA ALA A 137 -11.05 7.61 -18.79
C ALA A 137 -10.41 6.76 -17.69
N LEU A 138 -10.41 7.24 -16.44
CA LEU A 138 -9.88 6.49 -15.30
C LEU A 138 -10.67 5.20 -15.03
N LEU A 139 -12.00 5.21 -15.16
CA LEU A 139 -12.81 4.01 -14.99
C LEU A 139 -12.55 2.95 -16.08
N PHE A 140 -12.29 3.36 -17.33
CA PHE A 140 -11.88 2.44 -18.38
C PHE A 140 -10.51 1.82 -18.10
N GLU A 141 -9.55 2.58 -17.57
CA GLU A 141 -8.26 2.03 -17.12
C GLU A 141 -8.44 1.02 -15.98
N LEU A 142 -9.31 1.30 -15.01
CA LEU A 142 -9.63 0.35 -13.94
C LEU A 142 -10.33 -0.91 -14.46
N GLN A 143 -11.21 -0.79 -15.44
CA GLN A 143 -11.85 -1.94 -16.08
C GLN A 143 -10.84 -2.78 -16.87
N ALA A 144 -9.88 -2.14 -17.56
CA ALA A 144 -8.83 -2.84 -18.28
C ALA A 144 -7.85 -3.55 -17.34
N ALA A 145 -7.47 -2.91 -16.23
CA ALA A 145 -6.60 -3.49 -15.21
C ALA A 145 -7.31 -4.59 -14.40
N GLN A 146 -8.62 -4.45 -14.18
CA GLN A 146 -9.45 -5.44 -13.47
C GLN A 146 -10.81 -5.68 -14.13
N PRO A 147 -10.88 -6.56 -15.15
CA PRO A 147 -12.13 -6.85 -15.84
C PRO A 147 -13.10 -7.69 -15.00
N ALA A 148 -12.60 -8.44 -14.01
CA ALA A 148 -13.41 -9.27 -13.12
C ALA A 148 -14.23 -8.43 -12.12
N TRP A 149 -13.86 -7.17 -11.88
CA TRP A 149 -14.53 -6.30 -10.92
C TRP A 149 -15.56 -5.42 -11.62
N SER A 150 -16.81 -5.59 -11.20
CA SER A 150 -17.95 -4.94 -11.85
C SER A 150 -18.12 -3.48 -11.47
N GLU A 151 -17.45 -3.01 -10.42
CA GLU A 151 -17.63 -1.70 -9.80
C GLU A 151 -17.34 -0.56 -10.79
N ALA A 152 -16.20 -0.60 -11.49
CA ALA A 152 -15.88 0.42 -12.52
C ALA A 152 -16.95 0.45 -13.63
N THR A 153 -17.41 -0.71 -14.08
CA THR A 153 -18.49 -0.85 -15.08
C THR A 153 -19.83 -0.32 -14.58
N GLN A 154 -20.16 -0.54 -13.30
CA GLN A 154 -21.36 -0.01 -12.66
C GLN A 154 -21.31 1.52 -12.60
N VAL A 155 -20.18 2.10 -12.19
CA VAL A 155 -20.01 3.55 -12.15
C VAL A 155 -20.08 4.15 -13.56
N LEU A 156 -19.43 3.56 -14.56
CA LEU A 156 -19.52 3.99 -15.96
C LEU A 156 -20.97 4.07 -16.45
N ARG A 157 -21.79 3.05 -16.14
CA ARG A 157 -23.23 3.06 -16.48
C ARG A 157 -23.98 4.20 -15.80
N SER A 158 -23.71 4.45 -14.52
CA SER A 158 -24.36 5.55 -13.79
C SER A 158 -24.02 6.95 -14.35
N LEU A 159 -22.78 7.15 -14.81
CA LEU A 159 -22.33 8.40 -15.44
C LEU A 159 -22.92 8.61 -16.83
N SER A 160 -23.36 7.56 -17.51
CA SER A 160 -23.99 7.62 -18.83
C SER A 160 -25.51 7.76 -18.75
N GLY A 161 -26.13 7.27 -17.66
CA GLY A 161 -27.56 7.45 -17.38
C GLY A 161 -27.94 8.86 -16.89
N THR A 162 -26.96 9.72 -16.64
CA THR A 162 -27.15 11.12 -16.23
C THR A 162 -26.85 12.04 -17.42
N SER A 163 -27.66 11.97 -18.48
CA SER A 163 -27.75 13.03 -19.50
C SER A 163 -29.08 13.78 -19.30
N PRO A 164 -29.09 15.13 -19.26
CA PRO A 164 -30.33 15.90 -19.30
C PRO A 164 -31.07 15.74 -20.64
#